data_AF-A0A2D6BM22-F1
#
_entry.id   AF-A0A2D6BM22-F1
#
_cell.length_a   1.000
_cell.length_b   1.000
_cell.length_c   1.000
_cell.angle_alpha   90.00
_cell.angle_beta   90.00
_cell.angle_gamma   90.00
#
_symmetry.space_group_name_H-M   'P 1'
#
loop_
_entity.id
_entity.type
_entity.pdbx_description
1 polymer ?
#
loop_
_entity_poly.entity_id
_entity_poly.type
_entity_poly.pdbx_seq_one_letter_code
_entity_poly.pdbx_strand_id
1 'polypeptide(L)'
;GDDAQALRALARGLQASDTHVAVLCAQCLSDTGSPRVVPLLAEALRAAVDARDVETARQRIRALGDLGRPEGARELGALLLRKGLRGRRRLRELKLAAAQALGRLPGDEAVGVLSQAAQLRDAQVREAAQVALERRSGSPGQGQPPAGPTAAR
;
A
#
# COMPACT_ATOMS: atom_id res chain seq x y z
N GLY A 1 -22.78 5.87 13.11
CA GLY A 1 -22.91 4.48 12.63
C GLY A 1 -22.70 4.42 11.13
N ASP A 2 -23.23 5.42 10.45
CA ASP A 2 -23.27 5.56 9.00
C ASP A 2 -21.91 5.84 8.35
N ASP A 3 -21.02 6.62 8.98
CA ASP A 3 -19.72 6.97 8.40
C ASP A 3 -18.83 5.75 8.17
N ALA A 4 -18.80 4.82 9.13
CA ALA A 4 -18.00 3.60 9.00
C ALA A 4 -18.56 2.67 7.91
N GLN A 5 -19.89 2.64 7.73
CA GLN A 5 -20.53 1.88 6.66
C GLN A 5 -20.26 2.53 5.29
N ALA A 6 -20.35 3.86 5.20
CA ALA A 6 -20.02 4.62 3.99
C ALA A 6 -18.55 4.43 3.59
N LEU A 7 -17.61 4.53 4.54
CA LEU A 7 -16.19 4.27 4.29
C LEU A 7 -15.94 2.83 3.83
N ARG A 8 -16.64 1.84 4.40
CA ARG A 8 -16.57 0.45 3.94
C ARG A 8 -17.17 0.26 2.55
N ALA A 9 -18.25 0.95 2.22
CA ALA A 9 -18.86 0.92 0.89
C ALA A 9 -17.93 1.54 -0.16
N LEU A 10 -17.34 2.71 0.14
CA LEU A 10 -16.33 3.35 -0.72
C LEU A 10 -15.08 2.48 -0.88
N ALA A 11 -14.60 1.87 0.21
CA ALA A 11 -13.49 0.91 0.17
C ALA A 11 -13.78 -0.33 -0.68
N ARG A 12 -15.05 -0.76 -0.77
CA ARG A 12 -15.49 -1.81 -1.72
C ARG A 12 -15.57 -1.27 -3.13
N GLY A 13 -16.01 -0.02 -3.31
CA GLY A 13 -16.07 0.63 -4.62
C GLY A 13 -14.70 0.80 -5.30
N LEU A 14 -13.61 0.90 -4.53
CA LEU A 14 -12.22 0.78 -5.05
C LEU A 14 -11.94 -0.53 -5.81
N GLN A 15 -12.78 -1.54 -5.60
CA GLN A 15 -12.67 -2.87 -6.18
C GLN A 15 -13.63 -3.06 -7.37
N ALA A 16 -14.39 -2.02 -7.74
CA ALA A 16 -15.28 -2.09 -8.88
C ALA A 16 -14.50 -2.40 -10.16
N SER A 17 -15.03 -3.30 -10.99
CA SER A 17 -14.50 -3.55 -12.34
C SER A 17 -14.53 -2.29 -13.19
N ASP A 18 -15.48 -1.41 -12.92
CA ASP A 18 -15.58 -0.12 -13.57
C ASP A 18 -14.51 0.84 -13.02
N THR A 19 -13.53 1.16 -13.86
CA THR A 19 -12.41 2.05 -13.51
C THR A 19 -12.92 3.41 -13.03
N HIS A 20 -14.01 3.93 -13.61
CA HIS A 20 -14.56 5.22 -13.22
C HIS A 20 -15.14 5.18 -11.80
N VAL A 21 -15.87 4.11 -11.45
CA VAL A 21 -16.35 3.88 -10.07
C VAL A 21 -15.20 3.74 -9.09
N ALA A 22 -14.14 3.00 -9.45
CA ALA A 22 -12.97 2.84 -8.58
C ALA A 22 -12.23 4.17 -8.33
N VAL A 23 -12.05 4.98 -9.38
CA VAL A 23 -11.42 6.31 -9.28
C VAL A 23 -12.26 7.25 -8.44
N LEU A 24 -13.58 7.29 -8.64
CA LEU A 24 -14.47 8.12 -7.82
C LEU A 24 -14.42 7.71 -6.36
N CYS A 25 -14.42 6.41 -6.05
CA CYS A 25 -14.30 5.94 -4.68
C CYS A 25 -12.95 6.33 -4.04
N ALA A 26 -11.85 6.26 -4.79
CA ALA A 26 -10.54 6.68 -4.32
C ALA A 26 -10.49 8.19 -4.05
N GLN A 27 -11.09 8.99 -4.94
CA GLN A 27 -11.22 10.43 -4.76
C GLN A 27 -12.08 10.76 -3.54
N CYS A 28 -13.26 10.16 -3.40
CA CYS A 28 -14.11 10.37 -2.23
C CYS A 28 -13.39 10.00 -0.93
N LEU A 29 -12.68 8.87 -0.89
CA LEU A 29 -11.91 8.47 0.31
C LEU A 29 -10.77 9.43 0.62
N SER A 30 -10.12 9.98 -0.42
CA SER A 30 -9.04 10.95 -0.28
C SER A 30 -9.56 12.30 0.18
N ASP A 31 -10.69 12.75 -0.39
CA ASP A 31 -11.36 14.02 -0.14
C ASP A 31 -12.04 14.05 1.24
N THR A 32 -12.61 12.93 1.68
CA THR A 32 -13.15 12.79 3.04
C THR A 32 -12.08 13.10 4.10
N GLY A 33 -10.78 12.97 3.75
CA GLY A 33 -9.67 13.29 4.65
C GLY A 33 -9.65 12.45 5.93
N SER A 34 -10.48 11.42 6.01
CA SER A 34 -10.76 10.72 7.25
C SER A 34 -9.58 9.81 7.59
N PRO A 35 -8.90 10.03 8.73
CA PRO A 35 -7.82 9.16 9.18
C PRO A 35 -8.31 7.75 9.52
N ARG A 36 -9.63 7.51 9.52
CA ARG A 36 -10.24 6.21 9.79
C ARG A 36 -10.25 5.26 8.60
N VAL A 37 -10.01 5.74 7.37
CA VAL A 37 -10.01 4.89 6.17
C VAL A 37 -8.91 3.84 6.21
N VAL A 38 -7.69 4.24 6.54
CA VAL A 38 -6.54 3.34 6.62
C VAL A 38 -6.75 2.22 7.63
N PRO A 39 -7.10 2.49 8.91
CA PRO A 39 -7.32 1.42 9.88
C PRO A 39 -8.51 0.52 9.51
N LEU A 40 -9.57 1.03 8.88
CA LEU A 40 -10.68 0.20 8.39
C LEU A 40 -10.25 -0.76 7.27
N LEU A 41 -9.47 -0.27 6.29
CA LEU A 41 -8.91 -1.11 5.22
C LEU A 41 -7.92 -2.14 5.76
N ALA A 42 -7.12 -1.75 6.75
CA ALA A 42 -6.17 -2.62 7.42
C ALA A 42 -6.85 -3.76 8.19
N GLU A 43 -7.90 -3.44 8.95
CA GLU A 43 -8.71 -4.44 9.65
C GLU A 43 -9.36 -5.42 8.66
N ALA A 44 -9.94 -4.90 7.56
CA ALA A 44 -10.52 -5.72 6.51
C ALA A 44 -9.47 -6.60 5.80
N LEU A 45 -8.25 -6.08 5.59
CA LEU A 45 -7.13 -6.86 5.05
C LEU A 45 -6.78 -8.02 5.99
N ARG A 46 -6.63 -7.74 7.29
CA ARG A 46 -6.30 -8.77 8.29
C ARG A 46 -7.37 -9.86 8.34
N ALA A 47 -8.64 -9.47 8.34
CA ALA A 47 -9.76 -10.41 8.29
C ALA A 47 -9.74 -11.28 7.02
N ALA A 48 -9.50 -10.69 5.84
CA ALA A 48 -9.39 -11.44 4.59
C ALA A 48 -8.21 -12.41 4.58
N VAL A 49 -7.07 -12.01 5.12
CA VAL A 49 -5.88 -12.87 5.25
C VAL A 49 -6.15 -14.05 6.18
N ASP A 50 -6.84 -13.82 7.30
CA ASP A 50 -7.22 -14.86 8.26
C ASP A 50 -8.21 -15.85 7.65
N ALA A 51 -9.23 -15.35 6.96
CA ALA A 51 -10.19 -16.12 6.18
C ALA A 51 -9.57 -16.84 4.96
N ARG A 52 -8.29 -16.58 4.66
CA ARG A 52 -7.56 -17.09 3.48
C ARG A 52 -8.16 -16.66 2.15
N ASP A 53 -8.88 -15.55 2.15
CA ASP A 53 -9.50 -14.95 0.97
C ASP A 53 -8.46 -14.06 0.26
N VAL A 54 -7.67 -14.69 -0.60
CA VAL A 54 -6.54 -14.04 -1.29
C VAL A 54 -7.00 -12.92 -2.19
N GLU A 55 -8.14 -13.10 -2.85
CA GLU A 55 -8.69 -12.09 -3.75
C GLU A 55 -9.08 -10.84 -2.96
N THR A 56 -9.88 -10.98 -1.91
CA THR A 56 -10.25 -9.84 -1.05
C THR A 56 -9.01 -9.20 -0.45
N ALA A 57 -8.05 -9.99 0.08
CA ALA A 57 -6.82 -9.45 0.65
C ALA A 57 -5.99 -8.66 -0.39
N ARG A 58 -5.84 -9.19 -1.61
CA ARG A 58 -5.14 -8.49 -2.71
C ARG A 58 -5.81 -7.17 -3.05
N GLN A 59 -7.14 -7.16 -3.10
CA GLN A 59 -7.88 -5.95 -3.36
C GLN A 59 -7.72 -4.91 -2.24
N ARG A 60 -7.69 -5.32 -0.97
CA ARG A 60 -7.44 -4.39 0.17
C ARG A 60 -6.02 -3.83 0.14
N ILE A 61 -5.04 -4.63 -0.24
CA ILE A 61 -3.65 -4.18 -0.46
C ILE A 61 -3.59 -3.12 -1.55
N ARG A 62 -4.27 -3.36 -2.67
CA ARG A 62 -4.34 -2.41 -3.78
C ARG A 62 -4.99 -1.09 -3.34
N ALA A 63 -6.13 -1.17 -2.65
CA ALA A 63 -6.83 -0.02 -2.09
C ALA A 63 -5.93 0.82 -1.16
N LEU A 64 -5.15 0.19 -0.27
CA LEU A 64 -4.20 0.88 0.59
C LEU A 64 -3.11 1.60 -0.22
N GLY A 65 -2.58 0.96 -1.26
CA GLY A 65 -1.59 1.59 -2.15
C GLY A 65 -2.15 2.74 -2.98
N ASP A 66 -3.38 2.60 -3.48
CA ASP A 66 -4.04 3.59 -4.35
C ASP A 66 -4.57 4.78 -3.54
N LEU A 67 -4.81 4.62 -2.24
CA LEU A 67 -5.13 5.73 -1.34
C LEU A 67 -3.96 6.71 -1.18
N GLY A 68 -2.71 6.27 -1.42
CA GLY A 68 -1.54 7.14 -1.39
C GLY A 68 -1.20 7.70 -0.01
N ARG A 69 -1.71 7.10 1.08
CA ARG A 69 -1.47 7.58 2.45
C ARG A 69 -0.30 6.85 3.10
N PRO A 70 0.68 7.56 3.69
CA PRO A 70 1.84 6.93 4.30
C PRO A 70 1.46 5.99 5.45
N GLU A 71 0.35 6.23 6.15
CA GLU A 71 -0.15 5.34 7.21
C GLU A 71 -0.44 3.90 6.73
N GLY A 72 -0.71 3.72 5.43
CA GLY A 72 -0.89 2.39 4.83
C GLY A 72 0.40 1.59 4.72
N ALA A 73 1.57 2.24 4.74
CA ALA A 73 2.85 1.58 4.57
C ALA A 73 3.15 0.61 5.72
N ARG A 74 2.76 0.96 6.95
CA ARG A 74 2.99 0.13 8.14
C ARG A 74 2.27 -1.19 8.04
N GLU A 75 1.02 -1.16 7.59
CA GLU A 75 0.17 -2.33 7.45
C GLU A 75 0.62 -3.24 6.32
N LEU A 76 0.94 -2.65 5.16
CA LEU A 76 1.50 -3.37 4.03
C LEU A 76 2.88 -3.97 4.36
N GLY A 77 3.69 -3.26 5.13
CA GLY A 77 4.99 -3.73 5.60
C GLY A 77 4.89 -4.89 6.57
N ALA A 78 3.95 -4.83 7.52
CA ALA A 78 3.67 -5.94 8.42
C ALA A 78 3.29 -7.22 7.63
N LEU A 79 2.49 -7.08 6.56
CA LEU A 79 2.15 -8.19 5.67
C LEU A 79 3.35 -8.68 4.85
N LEU A 80 4.14 -7.76 4.28
CA LEU A 80 5.31 -8.08 3.45
C LEU A 80 6.38 -8.87 4.25
N LEU A 81 6.65 -8.43 5.47
CA LEU A 81 7.65 -9.00 6.37
C LEU A 81 7.10 -10.19 7.18
N ARG A 82 5.80 -10.50 7.08
CA ARG A 82 5.15 -11.58 7.83
C ARG A 82 5.85 -12.92 7.60
N LYS A 83 6.20 -13.62 8.68
CA LYS A 83 6.73 -14.99 8.63
C LYS A 83 5.58 -15.99 8.63
N GLY A 84 5.69 -17.05 7.83
CA GLY A 84 4.69 -18.12 7.78
C GLY A 84 4.99 -19.15 6.70
N LEU A 85 4.94 -20.43 7.06
CA LEU A 85 5.08 -21.55 6.12
C LEU A 85 3.72 -22.03 5.57
N ARG A 86 2.64 -21.86 6.35
CA ARG A 86 1.30 -22.32 5.97
C ARG A 86 0.72 -21.41 4.89
N GLY A 87 0.33 -21.98 3.74
CA GLY A 87 -0.18 -21.19 2.62
C GLY A 87 0.90 -20.36 1.90
N ARG A 88 2.16 -20.81 1.91
CA ARG A 88 3.34 -20.11 1.35
C ARG A 88 3.10 -19.45 -0.01
N ARG A 89 2.41 -20.13 -0.93
CA ARG A 89 2.09 -19.60 -2.27
C ARG A 89 1.18 -18.38 -2.18
N ARG A 90 0.04 -18.51 -1.50
CA ARG A 90 -0.93 -17.43 -1.27
C ARG A 90 -0.31 -16.26 -0.51
N LEU A 91 0.45 -16.56 0.55
CA LEU A 91 1.16 -15.53 1.31
C LEU A 91 2.18 -14.81 0.42
N ARG A 92 2.92 -15.52 -0.44
CA ARG A 92 3.84 -14.90 -1.40
C ARG A 92 3.10 -13.99 -2.37
N GLU A 93 1.96 -14.41 -2.92
CA GLU A 93 1.14 -13.56 -3.81
C GLU A 93 0.73 -12.25 -3.13
N LEU A 94 0.29 -12.33 -1.87
CA LEU A 94 -0.05 -11.14 -1.08
C LEU A 94 1.18 -10.26 -0.77
N LYS A 95 2.34 -10.86 -0.54
CA LYS A 95 3.60 -10.11 -0.36
C LYS A 95 4.01 -9.37 -1.62
N LEU A 96 3.89 -9.99 -2.79
CA LEU A 96 4.19 -9.33 -4.07
C LEU A 96 3.26 -8.14 -4.29
N ALA A 97 1.96 -8.31 -4.04
CA ALA A 97 0.99 -7.22 -4.10
C ALA A 97 1.33 -6.09 -3.10
N ALA A 98 1.75 -6.45 -1.88
CA ALA A 98 2.12 -5.47 -0.85
C ALA A 98 3.37 -4.67 -1.25
N ALA A 99 4.40 -5.32 -1.80
CA ALA A 99 5.58 -4.64 -2.32
C ALA A 99 5.24 -3.65 -3.45
N GLN A 100 4.36 -4.05 -4.38
CA GLN A 100 3.90 -3.16 -5.44
C GLN A 100 3.10 -1.97 -4.90
N ALA A 101 2.22 -2.18 -3.92
CA ALA A 101 1.45 -1.11 -3.29
C ALA A 101 2.35 -0.15 -2.51
N LEU A 102 3.32 -0.66 -1.75
CA LEU A 102 4.35 0.14 -1.08
C LEU A 102 5.19 0.96 -2.08
N GLY A 103 5.42 0.44 -3.28
CA GLY A 103 6.07 1.18 -4.36
C GLY A 103 5.32 2.45 -4.79
N ARG A 104 3.99 2.48 -4.61
CA ARG A 104 3.13 3.64 -4.94
C ARG A 104 2.92 4.60 -3.78
N LEU A 105 3.19 4.17 -2.55
CA LEU A 105 2.99 5.01 -1.37
C LEU A 105 4.11 6.04 -1.19
N PRO A 106 3.78 7.30 -0.84
CA PRO A 106 4.79 8.29 -0.48
C PRO A 106 5.43 7.98 0.88
N GLY A 107 6.57 8.63 1.14
CA GLY A 107 7.24 8.62 2.45
C GLY A 107 8.32 7.57 2.63
N ASP A 108 9.21 7.83 3.59
CA ASP A 108 10.39 7.02 3.92
C ASP A 108 10.05 5.66 4.53
N GLU A 109 8.92 5.55 5.22
CA GLU A 109 8.52 4.28 5.85
C GLU A 109 8.37 3.18 4.80
N ALA A 110 7.74 3.49 3.66
CA ALA A 110 7.59 2.56 2.56
C ALA A 110 8.95 2.19 1.92
N VAL A 111 9.90 3.13 1.84
CA VAL A 111 11.28 2.86 1.39
C VAL A 111 11.99 1.92 2.36
N GLY A 112 11.93 2.19 3.66
CA GLY A 112 12.58 1.39 4.69
C GLY A 112 12.06 -0.04 4.70
N VAL A 113 10.73 -0.23 4.60
CA VAL A 113 10.09 -1.54 4.52
C VAL A 113 10.51 -2.29 3.25
N LEU A 114 10.51 -1.62 2.09
CA LEU A 114 10.95 -2.25 0.83
C LEU A 114 12.44 -2.62 0.86
N SER A 115 13.29 -1.78 1.45
CA SER A 115 14.72 -2.05 1.62
C SER A 115 14.95 -3.30 2.50
N GLN A 116 14.19 -3.44 3.59
CA GLN A 116 14.20 -4.67 4.39
C GLN A 116 13.71 -5.88 3.58
N ALA A 117 12.66 -5.72 2.78
CA ALA A 117 12.14 -6.80 1.93
C ALA A 117 13.12 -7.24 0.84
N ALA A 118 13.95 -6.33 0.32
CA ALA A 118 15.02 -6.61 -0.63
C ALA A 118 16.17 -7.45 -0.02
N GLN A 119 16.21 -7.62 1.30
CA GLN A 119 17.17 -8.49 2.00
C GLN A 119 16.56 -9.84 2.40
N LEU A 120 15.29 -10.11 2.05
CA LEU A 120 14.65 -11.39 2.37
C LEU A 120 15.19 -12.53 1.51
N ARG A 121 15.17 -13.74 2.08
CA ARG A 121 15.61 -14.97 1.38
C ARG A 121 14.72 -15.38 0.21
N ASP A 122 13.47 -14.91 0.17
CA ASP A 122 12.54 -15.27 -0.89
C ASP A 122 12.83 -14.41 -2.14
N ALA A 123 13.42 -15.04 -3.17
CA ALA A 123 13.90 -14.33 -4.36
C ALA A 123 12.82 -13.49 -5.06
N GLN A 124 11.58 -13.97 -5.09
CA GLN A 124 10.46 -13.28 -5.72
C GLN A 124 10.05 -12.04 -4.92
N VAL A 125 10.01 -12.15 -3.59
CA VAL A 125 9.72 -10.99 -2.72
C VAL A 125 10.84 -9.96 -2.80
N ARG A 126 12.10 -10.41 -2.83
CA ARG A 126 13.27 -9.53 -2.99
C ARG A 126 13.22 -8.77 -4.31
N GLU A 127 13.00 -9.46 -5.42
CA GLU A 127 12.92 -8.85 -6.75
C GLU A 127 11.78 -7.84 -6.82
N ALA A 128 10.58 -8.19 -6.33
CA ALA A 128 9.46 -7.26 -6.30
C ALA A 128 9.75 -5.99 -5.46
N ALA A 129 10.48 -6.14 -4.36
CA ALA A 129 10.89 -5.01 -3.53
C ALA A 129 11.93 -4.13 -4.22
N GLN A 130 12.92 -4.72 -4.89
CA GLN A 130 13.92 -3.98 -5.68
C GLN A 130 13.25 -3.21 -6.82
N VAL A 131 12.39 -3.87 -7.60
CA VAL A 131 11.66 -3.21 -8.69
C VAL A 131 10.79 -2.06 -8.15
N ALA A 132 10.16 -2.22 -6.98
CA ALA A 132 9.39 -1.14 -6.36
C ALA A 132 10.30 0.04 -5.93
N LEU A 133 11.49 -0.23 -5.39
CA LEU A 133 12.48 0.81 -5.06
C LEU A 133 13.03 1.51 -6.32
N GLU A 134 13.34 0.76 -7.37
CA GLU A 134 13.80 1.29 -8.64
C GLU A 134 12.77 2.21 -9.29
N ARG A 135 11.48 1.84 -9.27
CA ARG A 135 10.39 2.71 -9.74
C ARG A 135 10.34 4.02 -8.97
N ARG A 136 10.57 3.98 -7.67
CA ARG A 136 10.61 5.18 -6.81
C ARG A 136 11.84 6.04 -7.09
N SER A 137 13.00 5.43 -7.35
CA SER A 137 14.25 6.12 -7.64
C SER A 137 14.35 6.63 -9.09
N GLY A 138 13.72 5.94 -10.03
CA GLY A 138 13.67 6.29 -11.46
C GLY A 138 12.54 7.25 -11.82
N SER A 139 11.77 7.72 -10.84
CA SER A 139 10.80 8.81 -10.99
C SER A 139 11.50 10.13 -10.65
N PRO A 140 12.00 10.92 -11.63
CA PRO A 140 12.49 12.26 -11.34
C PRO A 140 11.29 13.13 -10.99
N GLY A 141 11.19 13.54 -9.72
CA GLY A 141 10.28 14.60 -9.30
C GLY A 141 9.17 14.18 -8.36
N GLN A 142 9.46 14.15 -7.07
CA GLN A 142 8.63 14.83 -6.07
C GLN A 142 9.53 15.26 -4.89
N GLY A 143 9.88 16.55 -4.86
CA GLY A 143 9.96 17.30 -3.60
C GLY A 143 11.26 17.27 -2.79
N GLN A 144 12.38 17.71 -3.35
CA GLN A 144 13.34 18.50 -2.57
C GLN A 144 13.49 19.85 -3.26
N PRO A 145 13.02 20.97 -2.67
CA PRO A 145 13.38 22.27 -3.22
C PRO A 145 14.91 22.40 -3.13
N PRO A 146 15.57 22.95 -4.17
CA PRO A 146 17.00 23.18 -4.09
C PRO A 146 17.26 24.11 -2.90
N ALA A 147 18.11 23.65 -1.98
CA ALA A 147 18.65 24.48 -0.92
C ALA A 147 19.23 25.73 -1.58
N GLY A 148 18.61 26.88 -1.31
CA GLY A 148 19.11 28.15 -1.84
C GLY A 148 20.53 28.39 -1.35
N PRO A 149 21.43 28.93 -2.17
CA PRO A 149 22.63 29.54 -1.62
C PRO A 149 22.21 30.76 -0.81
N THR A 150 22.49 30.65 0.49
CA THR A 150 22.53 31.76 1.45
C THR A 150 23.35 32.91 0.85
N ALA A 151 22.79 34.12 0.93
CA ALA A 151 23.43 35.35 0.52
C ALA A 151 24.81 35.51 1.17
N ALA A 152 25.80 36.01 0.42
CA ALA A 152 26.94 36.70 0.99
C ALA A 152 27.58 37.66 -0.02
N ARG A 153 27.30 38.96 0.22
CA ARG A 153 28.07 40.17 -0.05
C ARG A 153 28.20 40.71 -1.47
#